data_AF-A0A2H0K6W5-F1
#
_entry.id   AF-A0A2H0K6W5-F1
#
_cell.length_a   1.000
_cell.length_b   1.000
_cell.length_c   1.000
_cell.angle_alpha   90.00
_cell.angle_beta   90.00
_cell.angle_gamma   90.00
#
_symmetry.space_group_name_H-M   'P 1'
#
loop_
_entity.id
_entity.type
_entity.pdbx_description
1 polymer ?
#
loop_
_entity_poly.entity_id
_entity_poly.type
_entity_poly.pdbx_seq_one_letter_code
_entity_poly.pdbx_strand_id
1 'polypeptide(L)'
;MARTTVNKKKLEELAREVLKTLGCDPAESEHLRDTPRRMAETWVELTAGLDHTNFRKLETTFRKACGKEEWECHNTVVLAGPFQSLCAH
;
A
#
# COMPACT_ATOMS: atom_id res chain seq x y z
N MET A 1 16.60 -7.44 -2.44
CA MET A 1 15.91 -8.39 -3.33
C MET A 1 15.04 -7.58 -4.27
N ALA A 2 15.32 -7.57 -5.57
CA ALA A 2 14.45 -6.91 -6.56
C ALA A 2 13.12 -7.67 -6.61
N ARG A 3 11.98 -6.97 -6.58
CA ARG A 3 10.68 -7.65 -6.58
C ARG A 3 10.45 -8.31 -7.95
N THR A 4 10.34 -9.63 -7.94
CA THR A 4 9.74 -10.41 -9.01
C THR A 4 8.30 -9.93 -9.18
N THR A 5 7.88 -9.62 -10.41
CA THR A 5 6.50 -9.20 -10.72
C THR A 5 5.48 -9.99 -9.91
N VAL A 6 4.65 -9.31 -9.09
CA VAL A 6 3.68 -10.00 -8.21
C VAL A 6 2.71 -10.81 -9.06
N ASN A 7 2.60 -12.11 -8.77
CA ASN A 7 1.69 -13.01 -9.47
C ASN A 7 0.25 -12.81 -8.98
N LYS A 8 -0.46 -11.84 -9.57
CA LYS A 8 -1.85 -11.50 -9.22
C LYS A 8 -2.82 -12.68 -9.39
N LYS A 9 -2.64 -13.50 -10.43
CA LYS A 9 -3.48 -14.68 -10.65
C LYS A 9 -3.35 -15.68 -9.50
N LYS A 10 -2.11 -15.91 -9.03
CA LYS A 10 -1.88 -16.80 -7.89
C LYS A 10 -2.49 -16.27 -6.60
N LEU A 11 -2.43 -14.96 -6.36
CA LEU A 11 -3.10 -14.33 -5.21
C LEU A 11 -4.62 -14.49 -5.28
N GLU A 12 -5.22 -14.35 -6.46
CA GLU A 12 -6.65 -14.56 -6.65
C GLU A 12 -7.07 -16.01 -6.35
N GLU A 13 -6.30 -17.00 -6.83
CA GLU A 13 -6.53 -18.41 -6.52
C GLU A 13 -6.48 -18.67 -5.00
N LEU A 14 -5.46 -18.15 -4.32
CA LEU A 14 -5.31 -18.30 -2.86
C LEU A 14 -6.47 -17.62 -2.12
N ALA A 15 -6.90 -16.44 -2.55
CA ALA A 15 -8.05 -15.76 -1.97
C ALA A 15 -9.34 -16.58 -2.12
N ARG A 16 -9.51 -17.27 -3.26
CA ARG A 16 -10.64 -18.19 -3.48
C ARG A 16 -10.59 -19.39 -2.55
N GLU A 17 -9.42 -19.98 -2.34
CA GLU A 17 -9.21 -21.10 -1.41
C GLU A 17 -9.52 -20.70 0.04
N VAL A 18 -9.08 -19.51 0.47
CA VAL A 18 -9.40 -18.95 1.79
C VAL A 18 -10.91 -18.79 1.97
N LEU A 19 -11.60 -18.17 1.00
CA LEU A 19 -13.05 -17.96 1.08
C LEU A 19 -13.82 -19.27 1.15
N LYS A 20 -13.43 -20.27 0.35
CA LYS A 20 -14.01 -21.63 0.43
C LYS A 20 -13.80 -22.27 1.81
N THR A 21 -12.60 -22.12 2.37
CA THR A 21 -12.27 -22.66 3.70
C THR A 21 -13.11 -22.00 4.80
N LEU A 22 -13.49 -20.74 4.62
CA LEU A 22 -14.38 -19.99 5.51
C LEU A 22 -15.88 -20.28 5.27
N GLY A 23 -16.23 -21.22 4.39
CA GLY A 23 -17.62 -21.51 4.02
C GLY A 23 -18.30 -20.43 3.18
N CYS A 24 -17.51 -19.54 2.57
CA CYS A 24 -17.97 -18.40 1.77
C CYS A 24 -17.64 -18.62 0.28
N ASP A 25 -18.12 -19.69 -0.34
CA ASP A 25 -17.72 -20.03 -1.72
C ASP A 25 -18.16 -18.94 -2.74
N PRO A 26 -17.21 -18.30 -3.45
CA PRO A 26 -17.53 -17.35 -4.51
C PRO A 26 -18.33 -17.94 -5.69
N ALA A 27 -18.35 -19.26 -5.86
CA ALA A 27 -19.16 -19.94 -6.87
C ALA A 27 -20.65 -19.97 -6.50
N GLU A 28 -20.97 -19.93 -5.19
CA GLU A 28 -22.34 -20.03 -4.68
C GLU A 28 -22.97 -18.66 -4.37
N SER A 29 -22.16 -17.61 -4.28
CA SER A 29 -22.61 -16.24 -3.98
C SER A 29 -22.17 -15.23 -5.03
N GLU A 30 -23.14 -14.60 -5.69
CA GLU A 30 -22.88 -13.53 -6.67
C GLU A 30 -22.12 -12.35 -6.05
N HIS A 31 -22.40 -12.01 -4.79
CA HIS A 31 -21.72 -10.90 -4.09
C HIS A 31 -20.23 -11.16 -3.86
N LEU A 32 -19.83 -12.43 -3.84
CA LEU A 32 -18.45 -12.86 -3.62
C LEU A 32 -17.69 -13.18 -4.91
N ARG A 33 -18.37 -13.24 -6.07
CA ARG A 33 -17.81 -13.65 -7.36
C ARG A 33 -16.49 -12.93 -7.68
N ASP A 34 -16.45 -11.62 -7.47
CA ASP A 34 -15.29 -10.75 -7.71
C ASP A 34 -14.39 -10.52 -6.49
N THR A 35 -14.78 -11.01 -5.31
CA THR A 35 -14.02 -10.79 -4.07
C THR A 35 -12.59 -11.33 -4.15
N PRO A 36 -12.32 -12.53 -4.71
CA PRO A 36 -10.95 -13.00 -4.88
C PRO A 36 -10.04 -12.03 -5.65
N ARG A 37 -10.54 -11.47 -6.76
CA ARG A 37 -9.80 -10.51 -7.58
C ARG A 37 -9.53 -9.22 -6.80
N ARG A 38 -10.56 -8.67 -6.14
CA ARG A 38 -10.43 -7.46 -5.32
C ARG A 38 -9.45 -7.64 -4.16
N MET A 39 -9.48 -8.79 -3.49
CA MET A 39 -8.51 -9.11 -2.42
C MET A 39 -7.08 -9.13 -2.96
N ALA A 40 -6.85 -9.75 -4.12
CA ALA A 40 -5.54 -9.76 -4.75
C ALA A 40 -5.04 -8.35 -5.09
N GLU A 41 -5.91 -7.49 -5.62
CA GLU A 41 -5.63 -6.07 -5.88
C GLU A 41 -5.27 -5.32 -4.59
N THR A 42 -6.05 -5.52 -3.51
CA THR A 42 -5.79 -4.91 -2.20
C THR A 42 -4.44 -5.31 -1.62
N TRP A 43 -4.07 -6.59 -1.67
CA TRP A 43 -2.78 -7.06 -1.15
C TRP A 43 -1.60 -6.48 -1.94
N VAL A 44 -1.74 -6.34 -3.26
CA VAL A 44 -0.72 -5.69 -4.10
C VAL A 44 -0.53 -4.24 -3.68
N GLU A 45 -1.62 -3.49 -3.46
CA GLU A 45 -1.57 -2.08 -3.07
C GLU A 45 -0.97 -1.90 -1.67
N LEU A 46 -1.49 -2.62 -0.67
CA LEU A 46 -1.03 -2.49 0.73
C LEU A 46 0.44 -2.89 0.91
N THR A 47 0.98 -3.72 0.02
CA THR A 47 2.38 -4.14 0.03
C THR A 47 3.22 -3.47 -1.06
N ALA A 48 2.69 -2.45 -1.75
CA ALA A 48 3.40 -1.76 -2.85
C ALA A 48 4.71 -1.14 -2.38
N GLY A 49 4.76 -0.64 -1.13
CA GLY A 49 5.97 -0.06 -0.53
C GLY A 49 7.15 -1.02 -0.34
N LEU A 50 6.96 -2.33 -0.51
CA LEU A 50 8.06 -3.32 -0.51
C LEU A 50 8.85 -3.33 -1.83
N ASP A 51 8.34 -2.68 -2.88
CA ASP A 51 9.08 -2.52 -4.12
C ASP A 51 10.09 -1.38 -4.01
N HIS A 52 11.34 -1.74 -3.76
CA HIS A 52 12.45 -0.79 -3.64
C HIS A 52 12.81 -0.05 -4.94
N THR A 53 12.30 -0.50 -6.08
CA THR A 53 12.51 0.19 -7.36
C THR A 53 11.47 1.27 -7.62
N ASN A 54 10.37 1.25 -6.86
CA ASN A 54 9.24 2.16 -7.01
C ASN A 54 9.11 3.15 -5.84
N PHE A 55 10.24 3.49 -5.21
CA PHE A 55 10.25 4.60 -4.26
C PHE A 55 10.07 5.91 -5.02
N ARG A 56 8.92 6.57 -4.83
CA ARG A 56 8.74 7.96 -5.23
C ARG A 56 9.73 8.80 -4.44
N LYS A 57 10.77 9.26 -5.11
CA LYS A 57 11.71 10.21 -4.51
C LYS A 57 11.02 11.57 -4.45
N LEU A 58 11.28 12.33 -3.40
CA LEU A 58 10.95 13.76 -3.39
C LEU A 58 11.91 14.43 -4.39
N GLU A 59 11.41 14.73 -5.59
CA GLU A 59 12.22 15.29 -6.68
C GLU A 59 12.35 16.82 -6.61
N THR A 60 11.60 17.47 -5.72
CA THR A 60 11.55 18.93 -5.61
C THR A 60 12.14 19.39 -4.29
N THR A 61 12.91 20.47 -4.36
CA THR A 61 13.37 21.24 -3.21
C THR A 61 12.86 22.67 -3.32
N PHE A 62 12.54 23.30 -2.18
CA PHE A 62 12.06 24.67 -2.13
C PHE A 62 13.11 25.59 -1.53
N ARG A 63 13.15 26.85 -1.96
CA ARG A 63 14.00 27.85 -1.29
C ARG A 63 13.48 28.06 0.12
N LYS A 64 14.40 28.04 1.09
CA LYS A 64 14.12 28.35 2.49
C LYS A 64 13.56 29.78 2.59
N ALA A 65 12.30 29.93 3.03
CA ALA A 65 11.71 31.22 3.32
C ALA A 65 11.93 31.55 4.80
N CYS A 66 13.08 32.13 5.14
CA CYS A 66 13.26 32.78 6.44
C CYS A 66 13.10 34.29 6.22
N GLY A 67 12.30 34.96 7.06
CA GLY A 67 12.16 36.41 7.04
C GLY A 67 13.49 37.11 7.35
N LYS A 68 13.66 38.36 6.90
CA LYS A 68 14.88 39.15 7.12
C LYS A 68 15.19 39.41 8.61
N GLU A 69 14.19 39.26 9.49
CA GLU A 69 14.30 39.57 10.93
C GLU A 69 14.31 38.33 11.83
N GLU A 70 14.09 37.13 11.30
CA GLU A 70 14.11 35.91 12.11
C GLU A 70 15.40 35.13 11.85
N TRP A 71 16.41 35.50 12.63
CA TRP A 71 17.52 34.61 12.90
C TRP A 71 16.95 33.35 13.53
N GLU A 72 17.26 32.23 12.88
CA GLU A 72 17.04 30.87 13.34
C GLU A 72 15.64 30.24 13.09
N CYS A 73 15.39 29.91 11.82
CA CYS A 73 14.47 28.86 11.41
C CYS A 73 14.92 27.50 12.01
N HIS A 74 14.65 27.27 13.29
CA HIS A 74 15.21 26.15 14.05
C HIS A 74 14.43 24.85 13.89
N ASN A 75 13.12 24.89 13.63
CA ASN A 75 12.32 23.67 13.62
C ASN A 75 11.25 23.69 12.51
N THR A 76 11.41 22.84 11.50
CA THR A 76 10.33 22.48 10.59
C THR A 76 9.58 21.29 11.16
N VAL A 77 8.33 21.47 11.56
CA VAL A 77 7.47 20.37 12.00
C VAL A 77 6.54 19.98 10.85
N VAL A 78 6.63 18.73 10.41
CA VAL A 78 5.66 18.15 9.49
C VAL A 78 4.66 17.35 10.32
N LEU A 79 3.45 17.88 10.46
CA LEU A 79 2.34 17.11 11.01
C LEU A 79 1.84 16.17 9.91
N ALA A 80 2.25 14.91 9.99
CA ALA A 80 1.77 13.88 9.07
C ALA A 80 0.28 13.60 9.30
N GLY A 81 -0.43 13.31 8.21
CA GLY A 81 -1.81 12.85 8.25
C GLY A 81 -1.96 11.40 8.73
N PRO A 82 -3.18 10.85 8.70
CA PRO A 82 -3.40 9.45 9.05
C PRO A 82 -2.59 8.52 8.14
N PHE A 83 -2.05 7.45 8.71
CA PHE A 83 -1.36 6.39 7.98
C PHE A 83 -1.99 5.03 8.29
N GLN A 84 -1.87 4.09 7.36
CA GLN A 84 -2.33 2.71 7.51
C GLN A 84 -1.20 1.76 7.14
N SER A 85 -1.14 0.61 7.82
CA SER A 85 -0.14 -0.43 7.58
C SER A 85 -0.71 -1.80 7.93
N LEU A 86 0.09 -2.84 7.74
CA LEU A 86 -0.25 -4.23 8.03
C LEU A 86 0.68 -4.78 9.12
N CYS A 87 0.11 -5.50 10.10
CA CYS A 87 0.91 -6.25 11.07
C CYS A 87 1.67 -7.38 10.36
N ALA A 88 2.93 -7.60 10.76
CA ALA A 88 3.79 -8.65 10.19
C ALA A 88 3.81 -9.96 11.00
N HIS A 89 3.28 -9.94 12.23
CA HIS A 89 3.08 -11.13 13.07
C HIS A 89 1.77 -11.82 12.71
#